data_AF-A0AAV6X9G6-F1
#
_entry.id   AF-A0AAV6X9G6-F1
#
_cell.length_a   1.000
_cell.length_b   1.000
_cell.length_c   1.000
_cell.angle_alpha   90.00
_cell.angle_beta   90.00
_cell.angle_gamma   90.00
#
_symmetry.space_group_name_H-M   'P 1'
#
loop_
_entity.id
_entity.type
_entity.pdbx_description
1 polymer ?
#
loop_
_entity_poly.entity_id
_entity_poly.type
_entity_poly.pdbx_seq_one_letter_code
_entity_poly.pdbx_strand_id
1 'polypeptide(L)'
;MSPSRDAIVGEIWETRDGEFQQLRFLKLERLEFSKWDEVSFSSEHFPKLQQLALDDCWNLQEIPRAMGEIETLQLIEVDRCRKSVGRSATQIQEEQRDMTGNEDLRIIIKNLTYWK
;
A
#
# COMPACT_ATOMS: atom_id res chain seq x y z
N MET A 1 10.75 -3.93 9.95
CA MET A 1 10.54 -3.13 11.18
C MET A 1 9.05 -2.96 11.33
N SER A 2 8.47 -3.42 12.43
CA SER A 2 7.08 -3.09 12.76
C SER A 2 7.00 -1.58 13.06
N PRO A 3 5.90 -0.88 12.72
CA PRO A 3 5.77 0.53 13.10
C PRO A 3 5.85 0.67 14.62
N SER A 4 6.45 1.76 15.10
CA SER A 4 6.38 2.14 16.52
C SER A 4 4.91 2.25 16.93
N ARG A 5 4.60 1.92 18.20
CA ARG A 5 3.24 2.11 18.78
C ARG A 5 2.75 3.56 18.69
N ASP A 6 3.63 4.51 18.42
CA ASP A 6 3.33 5.93 18.25
C ASP A 6 2.97 6.33 16.79
N ALA A 7 2.99 5.39 15.83
CA ALA A 7 2.66 5.64 14.42
C ALA A 7 1.19 5.34 14.06
N ILE A 8 0.38 4.98 15.06
CA ILE A 8 -1.04 4.65 14.88
C ILE A 8 -1.84 5.54 15.84
N VAL A 9 -2.44 6.60 15.32
CA VAL A 9 -3.38 7.44 16.09
C VAL A 9 -4.79 7.00 15.72
N GLY A 10 -5.34 6.05 16.49
CA GLY A 10 -6.68 5.50 16.25
C GLY A 10 -6.75 4.51 15.09
N GLU A 11 -7.66 4.75 14.12
CA GLU A 11 -7.78 3.97 12.87
C GLU A 11 -7.04 4.64 11.69
N ILE A 12 -5.89 5.27 11.93
CA ILE A 12 -5.17 5.99 10.87
C ILE A 12 -3.67 5.73 11.03
N TRP A 13 -3.02 5.33 9.92
CA TRP A 13 -1.55 5.22 9.86
C TRP A 13 -0.96 6.54 9.38
N GLU A 14 -0.19 7.19 10.26
CA GLU A 14 0.54 8.41 9.96
C GLU A 14 2.01 8.09 9.71
N THR A 15 2.58 8.67 8.65
CA THR A 15 4.01 8.55 8.32
C THR A 15 4.66 9.92 8.42
N ARG A 16 5.83 10.01 9.07
CA ARG A 16 6.57 11.27 9.18
C ARG A 16 7.66 11.39 8.12
N ASP A 17 7.94 12.63 7.73
CA ASP A 17 9.03 12.98 6.81
C ASP A 17 10.33 12.26 7.21
N GLY A 18 10.91 11.52 6.26
CA GLY A 18 12.24 10.91 6.42
C GLY A 18 12.32 9.57 7.17
N GLU A 19 11.22 9.03 7.72
CA GLU A 19 11.29 7.79 8.54
C GLU A 19 11.65 6.54 7.73
N PHE A 20 11.19 6.43 6.48
CA PHE A 20 11.27 5.19 5.69
C PHE A 20 12.14 5.29 4.43
N GLN A 21 13.10 6.22 4.41
CA GLN A 21 13.95 6.54 3.26
C GLN A 21 14.80 5.36 2.73
N GLN A 22 15.01 4.33 3.54
CA GLN A 22 15.74 3.11 3.15
C GLN A 22 14.85 1.86 3.09
N LEU A 23 13.56 2.00 3.38
CA LEU A 23 12.63 0.87 3.40
C LEU A 23 12.41 0.36 1.98
N ARG A 24 12.71 -0.93 1.75
CA ARG A 24 12.48 -1.60 0.46
C ARG A 24 11.27 -2.52 0.48
N PHE A 25 10.88 -2.99 1.65
CA PHE A 25 9.76 -3.90 1.83
C PHE A 25 8.87 -3.42 2.97
N LEU A 26 7.60 -3.16 2.65
CA LEU A 26 6.56 -2.82 3.60
C LEU A 26 5.54 -3.94 3.63
N LYS A 27 5.46 -4.64 4.76
CA LYS A 27 4.40 -5.61 5.03
C LYS A 27 3.48 -5.07 6.10
N LEU A 28 2.19 -5.04 5.81
CA LEU A 28 1.15 -4.71 6.75
C LEU A 28 0.21 -5.91 6.90
N GLU A 29 -0.05 -6.27 8.15
CA GLU A 29 -0.89 -7.42 8.49
C GLU A 29 -1.97 -7.00 9.47
N ARG A 30 -3.19 -7.52 9.29
CA ARG A 30 -4.30 -7.36 10.26
C ARG A 30 -4.50 -5.93 10.71
N LEU A 31 -4.47 -5.01 9.75
CA LEU A 31 -4.67 -3.60 10.03
C LEU A 31 -6.04 -3.39 10.68
N GLU A 32 -6.03 -2.79 11.87
CA GLU A 32 -7.26 -2.43 12.57
C GLU A 32 -7.97 -1.26 11.90
N PHE A 33 -7.24 -0.43 11.14
CA PHE A 33 -7.77 0.73 10.46
C PHE A 33 -8.40 0.45 9.09
N SER A 34 -9.33 1.33 8.71
CA SER A 34 -10.10 1.20 7.48
C SER A 34 -9.59 2.03 6.29
N LYS A 35 -8.81 3.09 6.53
CA LYS A 35 -8.28 3.98 5.49
C LYS A 35 -6.85 4.40 5.78
N TRP A 36 -6.09 4.65 4.72
CA TRP A 36 -4.84 5.38 4.80
C TRP A 36 -5.17 6.86 4.94
N ASP A 37 -4.35 7.58 5.69
CA ASP A 37 -4.45 9.03 5.68
C ASP A 37 -3.88 9.58 4.38
N GLU A 38 -4.75 10.05 3.48
CA GLU A 38 -4.29 10.70 2.26
C GLU A 38 -3.54 12.02 2.54
N VAL A 39 -3.72 12.62 3.71
CA VAL A 39 -3.04 13.88 4.08
C VAL A 39 -1.60 13.65 4.52
N SER A 40 -1.31 12.53 5.20
CA SER A 40 0.04 12.22 5.70
C SER A 40 0.78 11.15 4.90
N PHE A 41 0.11 10.45 3.99
CA PHE A 41 0.77 9.49 3.10
C PHE A 41 1.31 10.19 1.85
N SER A 42 2.65 10.31 1.77
CA SER A 42 3.37 10.80 0.60
C SER A 42 4.29 9.72 0.03
N SER A 43 4.38 9.63 -1.29
CA SER A 43 5.35 8.77 -2.00
C SER A 43 6.79 9.12 -1.61
N GLU A 44 7.06 10.38 -1.26
CA GLU A 44 8.37 10.88 -0.81
C GLU A 44 8.85 10.25 0.50
N HIS A 45 7.94 9.67 1.29
CA HIS A 45 8.31 8.96 2.52
C HIS A 45 8.98 7.61 2.23
N PHE A 46 8.75 7.06 1.03
CA PHE A 46 9.12 5.70 0.63
C PHE A 46 9.91 5.66 -0.70
N PRO A 47 10.95 6.48 -0.90
CA PRO A 47 11.60 6.63 -2.21
C PRO A 47 12.30 5.36 -2.71
N LYS A 48 12.53 4.38 -1.84
CA LYS A 48 13.21 3.11 -2.17
C LYS A 48 12.31 1.88 -2.02
N LEU A 49 11.01 2.07 -1.81
CA LEU A 49 10.10 0.97 -1.58
C LEU A 49 9.91 0.15 -2.85
N GLN A 50 10.28 -1.12 -2.79
CA GLN A 50 10.21 -2.06 -3.91
C GLN A 50 9.01 -2.98 -3.81
N GLN A 51 8.53 -3.27 -2.60
CA GLN A 51 7.43 -4.18 -2.41
C GLN A 51 6.50 -3.75 -1.27
N LEU A 52 5.21 -3.74 -1.58
CA LEU A 52 4.10 -3.65 -0.65
C LEU A 52 3.44 -5.02 -0.52
N ALA A 53 3.26 -5.50 0.70
CA ALA A 53 2.50 -6.71 0.99
C ALA A 53 1.40 -6.42 2.02
N LEU A 54 0.16 -6.67 1.64
CA LEU A 54 -1.02 -6.55 2.48
C LEU A 54 -1.60 -7.94 2.73
N ASP A 55 -1.69 -8.32 4.01
CA ASP A 55 -2.18 -9.63 4.39
C ASP A 55 -3.21 -9.51 5.52
N ASP A 56 -4.39 -10.09 5.34
CA ASP A 56 -5.42 -10.12 6.39
C ASP A 56 -5.96 -8.72 6.76
N CYS A 57 -5.83 -7.73 5.87
CA CYS A 57 -6.25 -6.34 6.10
C CYS A 57 -7.71 -6.11 5.73
N TRP A 58 -8.65 -6.73 6.43
CA TRP A 58 -10.08 -6.70 6.08
C TRP A 58 -10.76 -5.36 6.24
N ASN A 59 -10.29 -4.52 7.16
CA ASN A 59 -10.89 -3.21 7.39
C ASN A 59 -10.52 -2.23 6.27
N LEU A 60 -9.36 -2.44 5.65
CA LEU A 60 -8.81 -1.56 4.63
C LEU A 60 -9.70 -1.50 3.39
N GLN A 61 -10.06 -0.28 3.00
CA GLN A 61 -10.90 -0.04 1.84
C GLN A 61 -10.09 -0.10 0.54
N GLU A 62 -8.96 0.57 0.46
CA GLU A 62 -8.14 0.67 -0.75
C GLU A 62 -6.67 1.00 -0.44
N ILE A 63 -5.82 0.89 -1.45
CA ILE A 63 -4.43 1.35 -1.45
C ILE A 63 -4.43 2.82 -1.93
N PRO A 64 -3.71 3.73 -1.26
CA PRO A 64 -3.68 5.14 -1.64
C PRO A 64 -3.03 5.29 -3.00
N ARG A 65 -3.57 6.17 -3.85
CA ARG A 65 -3.05 6.39 -5.21
C ARG A 65 -1.60 6.85 -5.23
N ALA A 66 -1.18 7.63 -4.24
CA ALA A 66 0.21 8.05 -4.08
C ALA A 66 1.20 6.87 -3.96
N MET A 67 0.75 5.66 -3.60
CA MET A 67 1.59 4.45 -3.66
C MET A 67 2.06 4.18 -5.10
N GLY A 68 1.24 4.52 -6.09
CA GLY A 68 1.56 4.44 -7.51
C GLY A 68 2.56 5.48 -8.01
N GLU A 69 2.89 6.50 -7.23
CA GLU A 69 3.92 7.48 -7.60
C GLU A 69 5.33 7.01 -7.22
N ILE A 70 5.45 5.91 -6.46
CA ILE A 70 6.73 5.34 -6.08
C ILE A 70 7.32 4.57 -7.28
N GLU A 71 8.24 5.21 -8.00
CA GLU A 71 8.89 4.64 -9.20
C GLU A 71 9.68 3.36 -8.91
N THR A 72 10.15 3.19 -7.67
CA THR A 72 10.93 1.99 -7.28
C THR A 72 10.06 0.79 -6.96
N LEU A 73 8.72 0.94 -6.92
CA LEU A 73 7.79 -0.10 -6.57
C LEU A 73 7.68 -1.14 -7.70
N GLN A 74 7.99 -2.39 -7.37
CA GLN A 74 8.05 -3.51 -8.32
C GLN A 74 6.98 -4.56 -8.04
N LEU A 75 6.45 -4.62 -6.82
CA LEU A 75 5.49 -5.65 -6.42
C LEU A 75 4.47 -5.11 -5.42
N ILE A 76 3.19 -5.31 -5.73
CA ILE A 76 2.11 -5.23 -4.75
C ILE A 76 1.51 -6.63 -4.59
N GLU A 77 1.57 -7.14 -3.36
CA GLU A 77 0.93 -8.39 -2.98
C GLU A 77 -0.26 -8.10 -2.05
N VAL A 78 -1.41 -8.65 -2.40
CA VAL A 78 -2.67 -8.53 -1.64
C VAL A 78 -3.19 -9.92 -1.35
N ASP A 79 -3.19 -10.33 -0.09
CA ASP A 79 -3.74 -11.60 0.38
C ASP A 79 -4.80 -11.37 1.44
N ARG A 80 -5.88 -12.15 1.40
CA ARG A 80 -6.98 -12.13 2.39
C ARG A 80 -7.55 -10.73 2.66
N CYS A 81 -7.55 -9.83 1.67
CA CYS A 81 -8.10 -8.48 1.80
C CYS A 81 -9.46 -8.33 1.06
N ARG A 82 -10.09 -7.15 1.18
CA ARG A 82 -11.28 -6.81 0.40
C ARG A 82 -10.95 -6.72 -1.09
N LYS A 83 -11.94 -7.02 -1.94
CA LYS A 83 -11.82 -6.85 -3.39
C LYS A 83 -11.51 -5.42 -3.83
N SER A 84 -11.95 -4.42 -3.07
CA SER A 84 -11.63 -3.02 -3.33
C SER A 84 -10.13 -2.74 -3.24
N VAL A 85 -9.43 -3.34 -2.27
CA VAL A 85 -7.96 -3.26 -2.15
C VAL A 85 -7.28 -3.88 -3.39
N GLY A 86 -7.77 -5.05 -3.83
CA GLY A 86 -7.29 -5.67 -5.06
C GLY A 86 -7.52 -4.80 -6.30
N ARG A 87 -8.70 -4.15 -6.40
CA ARG A 87 -9.00 -3.21 -7.50
C ARG A 87 -8.09 -1.98 -7.49
N SER A 88 -7.85 -1.37 -6.33
CA SER A 88 -6.92 -0.24 -6.24
C SER A 88 -5.49 -0.64 -6.60
N ALA A 89 -5.05 -1.86 -6.26
CA ALA A 89 -3.74 -2.36 -6.67
C ALA A 89 -3.62 -2.49 -8.20
N THR A 90 -4.65 -3.03 -8.86
CA THR A 90 -4.70 -3.10 -10.33
C THR A 90 -4.77 -1.70 -10.96
N GLN A 91 -5.55 -0.79 -10.39
CA GLN A 91 -5.63 0.59 -10.88
C GLN A 91 -4.27 1.30 -10.81
N ILE A 92 -3.53 1.15 -9.71
CA ILE A 92 -2.17 1.69 -9.60
C ILE A 92 -1.25 1.15 -10.70
N GLN A 93 -1.35 -0.15 -11.02
CA GLN A 93 -0.58 -0.76 -12.11
C GLN A 93 -0.92 -0.14 -13.47
N GLU A 94 -2.21 0.01 -13.77
CA GLU A 94 -2.69 0.63 -15.02
C GLU A 94 -2.24 2.09 -15.11
N GLU A 95 -2.37 2.86 -14.03
CA GLU A 95 -1.95 4.25 -13.94
C GLU A 95 -0.44 4.42 -14.17
N GLN A 96 0.40 3.57 -13.56
CA GLN A 96 1.85 3.60 -13.82
C GLN A 96 2.17 3.24 -15.28
N ARG A 97 1.52 2.22 -15.83
CA ARG A 97 1.72 1.83 -17.22
C ARG A 97 1.34 2.93 -18.20
N ASP A 98 0.20 3.59 -17.98
CA ASP A 98 -0.34 4.59 -18.89
C ASP A 98 0.37 5.95 -18.76
N MET A 99 0.78 6.35 -17.55
CA MET A 99 1.39 7.67 -17.30
C MET A 99 2.91 7.68 -17.43
N THR A 100 3.61 6.63 -16.99
CA THR A 100 5.08 6.58 -16.97
C THR A 100 5.66 5.52 -17.90
N GLY A 101 4.83 4.64 -18.46
CA GLY A 101 5.29 3.52 -19.28
C GLY A 101 5.90 2.38 -18.46
N ASN A 102 5.68 2.34 -17.14
CA ASN A 102 6.23 1.29 -16.29
C ASN A 102 5.50 -0.05 -16.50
N GLU A 103 6.17 -1.01 -17.14
CA GLU A 103 5.65 -2.37 -17.33
C GLU A 103 6.15 -3.36 -16.26
N ASP A 104 7.04 -2.93 -15.36
CA ASP A 104 7.72 -3.81 -14.39
C ASP A 104 6.92 -4.03 -13.10
N LEU A 105 5.96 -3.15 -12.77
CA LEU A 105 5.12 -3.30 -11.59
C LEU A 105 4.22 -4.53 -11.71
N ARG A 106 4.41 -5.49 -10.80
CA ARG A 106 3.63 -6.74 -10.74
C ARG A 106 2.61 -6.69 -9.61
N ILE A 107 1.41 -7.21 -9.88
CA ILE A 107 0.34 -7.36 -8.88
C ILE A 107 0.07 -8.83 -8.63
N ILE A 108 0.09 -9.25 -7.35
CA ILE A 108 -0.28 -10.61 -6.93
C ILE A 108 -1.47 -10.50 -5.99
N ILE A 109 -2.58 -11.13 -6.37
CA ILE A 109 -3.82 -11.12 -5.59
C ILE A 109 -4.17 -12.56 -5.19
N LYS A 110 -4.36 -12.79 -3.89
CA LYS A 110 -4.67 -14.08 -3.29
C LYS A 110 -5.88 -13.97 -2.36
N ASN A 111 -6.68 -15.04 -2.31
CA ASN A 111 -7.79 -15.23 -1.36
C ASN A 111 -8.68 -14.00 -1.12
N LEU A 112 -9.10 -13.29 -2.17
CA LEU A 112 -10.04 -12.17 -2.03
C LEU A 112 -11.40 -12.67 -1.51
N THR A 113 -11.92 -12.03 -0.48
CA THR A 113 -13.19 -12.42 0.15
C THR A 113 -14.35 -11.56 -0.39
N TYR A 114 -15.54 -12.16 -0.54
CA TYR A 114 -16.79 -11.48 -0.92
C TYR A 114 -17.58 -11.11 0.33
N TRP A 115 -17.95 -9.85 0.46
CA TRP A 115 -18.86 -9.37 1.50
C TRP A 115 -19.85 -8.42 0.81
N LYS A 116 -21.14 -8.66 1.09
CA LYS A 116 -22.33 -7.96 0.60
C LYS A 116 -22.70 -6.84 1.56
#